data_AF-A0A8S1RTF1-F1
#
_entry.id   AF-A0A8S1RTF1-F1
#
_cell.length_a   1.000
_cell.length_b   1.000
_cell.length_c   1.000
_cell.angle_alpha   90.00
_cell.angle_beta   90.00
_cell.angle_gamma   90.00
#
_symmetry.space_group_name_H-M   'P 1'
#
loop_
_entity.id
_entity.type
_entity.pdbx_description
1 polymer ?
#
loop_
_entity_poly.entity_id
_entity_poly.type
_entity_poly.pdbx_seq_one_letter_code
_entity_poly.pdbx_strand_id
1 'polypeptide(L)'
;MNNQNETYLSSQKSIYWPGQIIEKDFVGYNKSMDRMEKIKIQIMITLDQQIIYSQNEDILRVVELHDVLDKPEIFNNMEQIQSLSWQGQYGQNRKKDGKWIAFWNKELLKNVGGYYKEGQKQGLWKDLFLNYMR
;
A
#
# COMPACT_ATOMS: atom_id res chain seq x y z
N MET A 1 -31.68 -16.81 31.51
CA MET A 1 -31.72 -16.38 30.09
C MET A 1 -30.57 -15.40 29.89
N ASN A 2 -29.47 -15.88 29.32
CA ASN A 2 -28.23 -15.13 29.14
C ASN A 2 -28.30 -14.32 27.85
N ASN A 3 -28.30 -12.99 27.96
CA ASN A 3 -28.09 -12.09 26.84
C ASN A 3 -26.58 -11.92 26.64
N GLN A 4 -26.03 -12.60 25.63
CA GLN A 4 -24.66 -12.39 25.19
C GLN A 4 -24.60 -11.10 24.37
N ASN A 5 -23.99 -10.07 24.95
CA ASN A 5 -23.57 -8.87 24.25
C ASN A 5 -22.43 -9.25 23.29
N GLU A 6 -22.75 -9.53 22.03
CA GLU A 6 -21.77 -9.51 20.95
C GLU A 6 -21.34 -8.06 20.70
N THR A 7 -20.24 -7.65 21.31
CA THR A 7 -19.54 -6.42 20.98
C THR A 7 -18.86 -6.60 19.62
N TYR A 8 -19.57 -6.28 18.54
CA TYR A 8 -18.95 -6.11 17.23
C TYR A 8 -17.97 -4.93 17.30
N LEU A 9 -16.68 -5.24 17.37
CA LEU A 9 -15.60 -4.30 17.04
C LEU A 9 -15.74 -3.93 15.57
N SER A 10 -16.57 -2.92 15.30
CA SER A 10 -16.60 -2.22 14.02
C SER A 10 -15.20 -1.66 13.80
N SER A 11 -14.42 -2.31 12.95
CA SER A 11 -13.19 -1.77 12.41
C SER A 11 -13.56 -0.45 11.74
N GLN A 12 -13.30 0.67 12.41
CA GLN A 12 -13.56 2.00 11.89
C GLN A 12 -12.85 2.11 10.54
N LYS A 13 -13.62 2.05 9.45
CA LYS A 13 -13.11 2.27 8.10
C LYS A 13 -12.69 3.72 8.06
N SER A 14 -11.39 3.99 8.21
CA SER A 14 -10.82 5.32 8.00
C SER A 14 -11.13 5.74 6.57
N ILE A 15 -12.03 6.70 6.40
CA ILE A 15 -12.34 7.33 5.12
C ILE A 15 -11.26 8.40 4.93
N TYR A 16 -10.52 8.31 3.83
CA TYR A 16 -9.50 9.28 3.48
C TYR A 16 -10.10 10.31 2.53
N TRP A 17 -10.01 11.60 2.88
CA TRP A 17 -10.49 12.67 2.04
C TRP A 17 -9.34 13.28 1.21
N PRO A 18 -9.57 13.66 -0.06
CA PRO A 18 -8.58 14.42 -0.82
C PRO A 18 -8.13 15.68 -0.09
N GLY A 19 -6.85 15.98 -0.14
CA GLY A 19 -6.21 17.09 0.58
C GLY A 19 -5.92 16.81 2.06
N GLN A 20 -6.37 15.68 2.60
CA GLN A 20 -6.00 15.28 3.96
C GLN A 20 -4.55 14.78 3.99
N ILE A 21 -3.76 15.38 4.87
CA ILE A 21 -2.42 14.90 5.23
C ILE A 21 -2.54 14.03 6.48
N ILE A 22 -1.96 12.85 6.42
CA ILE A 22 -1.88 11.91 7.52
C ILE A 22 -0.42 11.71 7.87
N GLU A 23 -0.09 11.95 9.12
CA GLU A 23 1.21 11.61 9.65
C GLU A 23 1.17 10.21 10.24
N LYS A 24 2.18 9.40 9.93
CA LYS A 24 2.31 8.05 10.48
C LYS A 24 3.76 7.76 10.81
N ASP A 25 3.96 7.12 11.95
CA ASP A 25 5.26 6.63 12.36
C ASP A 25 5.54 5.27 11.72
N PHE A 26 6.72 5.15 11.15
CA PHE A 26 7.29 3.94 10.57
C PHE A 26 8.57 3.59 11.31
N VAL A 27 8.97 2.33 11.25
CA VAL A 27 10.30 1.91 11.66
C VAL A 27 11.08 1.66 10.37
N GLY A 28 12.24 2.29 10.24
CA GLY A 28 13.13 2.11 9.08
C GLY A 28 14.58 1.98 9.52
N TYR A 29 15.42 1.38 8.67
CA TYR A 29 16.84 1.19 8.97
C TYR A 29 17.69 2.39 8.52
N ASN A 30 18.33 3.08 9.46
CA ASN A 30 19.27 4.15 9.18
C ASN A 30 20.68 3.57 8.95
N LYS A 31 21.10 3.52 7.69
CA LYS A 31 22.41 2.99 7.29
C LYS A 31 23.59 3.76 7.89
N SER A 32 23.47 5.08 8.06
CA SER A 32 24.58 5.89 8.59
C SER A 32 24.85 5.62 10.06
N MET A 33 23.81 5.22 10.80
CA MET A 33 23.85 4.96 12.24
C MET A 33 23.82 3.47 12.59
N ASP A 34 23.71 2.58 11.60
CA ASP A 34 23.56 1.13 11.76
C ASP A 34 22.49 0.72 12.80
N ARG A 35 21.30 1.34 12.73
CA ARG A 35 20.20 1.05 13.67
C ARG A 35 18.83 1.30 13.07
N MET A 36 17.82 0.67 13.66
CA MET A 36 16.42 0.99 13.37
C MET A 36 16.03 2.30 14.06
N GLU A 37 15.32 3.18 13.35
CA GLU A 37 14.80 4.43 13.90
C GLU A 37 13.32 4.60 13.55
N LYS A 38 12.63 5.39 14.38
CA LYS A 38 11.27 5.82 14.07
C LYS A 38 11.34 6.99 13.10
N ILE A 39 10.67 6.84 11.97
CA ILE A 39 10.59 7.84 10.91
C ILE A 39 9.14 8.27 10.79
N LYS A 40 8.90 9.58 10.75
CA LYS A 40 7.58 10.13 10.48
C LYS A 40 7.42 10.36 8.99
N ILE A 41 6.39 9.77 8.40
CA ILE A 41 6.03 9.94 6.99
C ILE A 41 4.68 10.65 6.90
N GLN A 42 4.61 11.61 5.98
CA GLN A 42 3.37 12.26 5.59
C GLN A 42 2.78 11.53 4.38
N ILE A 43 1.50 11.19 4.49
CA ILE A 43 0.73 10.52 3.45
C ILE A 43 -0.41 11.46 3.07
N MET A 44 -0.45 11.88 1.81
CA MET A 44 -1.46 12.78 1.28
C MET A 44 -2.18 12.12 0.11
N ILE A 45 -3.51 12.19 0.10
CA ILE A 45 -4.29 11.83 -1.09
C ILE A 45 -4.65 13.10 -1.84
N THR A 46 -4.28 13.22 -3.10
CA THR A 46 -4.55 14.41 -3.92
C THR A 46 -5.93 14.36 -4.58
N LEU A 47 -6.39 15.51 -5.10
CA LEU A 47 -7.59 15.59 -5.94
C LEU A 47 -7.42 14.81 -7.25
N ASP A 48 -6.19 14.72 -7.75
CA ASP A 48 -5.81 13.97 -8.95
C ASP A 48 -5.70 12.46 -8.70
N GLN A 49 -6.26 11.97 -7.58
CA GLN A 49 -6.29 10.55 -7.23
C GLN A 49 -4.88 9.96 -7.10
N GLN A 50 -3.95 10.68 -6.49
CA GLN A 50 -2.62 10.17 -6.18
C GLN A 50 -2.43 10.04 -4.67
N ILE A 51 -1.72 9.00 -4.23
CA ILE A 51 -1.15 8.94 -2.88
C ILE A 51 0.29 9.43 -2.97
N ILE A 52 0.60 10.48 -2.22
CA ILE A 52 1.96 11.01 -2.07
C ILE A 52 2.48 10.63 -0.69
N TYR A 53 3.65 10.00 -0.68
CA TYR A 53 4.43 9.72 0.52
C TYR A 53 5.60 10.71 0.55
N SER A 54 5.74 11.48 1.62
CA SER A 54 6.83 12.44 1.80
C SER A 54 7.44 12.39 3.20
N GLN A 55 8.69 12.81 3.31
CA GLN A 55 9.45 12.93 4.55
C GLN A 55 10.26 14.21 4.50
N ASN A 56 10.09 15.10 5.50
CA ASN A 56 10.81 16.39 5.53
C ASN A 56 10.71 17.17 4.20
N GLU A 57 9.50 17.23 3.62
CA GLU A 57 9.22 17.87 2.32
C GLU A 57 9.76 17.12 1.08
N ASP A 58 10.63 16.12 1.24
CA ASP A 58 11.09 15.27 0.14
C ASP A 58 10.02 14.25 -0.23
N ILE A 59 9.70 14.15 -1.53
CA ILE A 59 8.77 13.14 -2.06
C ILE A 59 9.49 11.81 -2.18
N LEU A 60 9.02 10.82 -1.43
CA LEU A 60 9.53 9.46 -1.46
C LEU A 60 8.86 8.61 -2.54
N ARG A 61 7.55 8.79 -2.71
CA ARG A 61 6.74 8.00 -3.65
C ARG A 61 5.47 8.73 -4.04
N VAL A 62 5.09 8.60 -5.31
CA VAL A 62 3.75 8.94 -5.82
C VAL A 62 3.11 7.67 -6.36
N VAL A 63 1.85 7.41 -6.00
CA VAL A 63 1.07 6.25 -6.47
C VAL A 63 -0.23 6.75 -7.08
N GLU A 64 -0.48 6.42 -8.34
CA GLU A 64 -1.76 6.70 -8.99
C GLU A 64 -2.83 5.71 -8.50
N LEU A 65 -3.99 6.24 -8.11
CA LEU A 65 -5.20 5.49 -7.82
C LEU A 65 -6.03 5.42 -9.10
N HIS A 66 -6.19 4.20 -9.61
CA HIS A 66 -6.95 3.98 -10.84
C HIS A 66 -8.43 3.72 -10.56
N ASP A 67 -8.78 3.20 -9.38
CA ASP A 67 -10.16 2.99 -8.93
C ASP A 67 -10.40 3.76 -7.62
N VAL A 68 -11.24 4.81 -7.70
CA VAL A 68 -11.57 5.69 -6.56
C VAL A 68 -12.51 5.01 -5.57
N LEU A 69 -13.22 3.98 -6.01
CA LEU A 69 -14.13 3.22 -5.16
C LEU A 69 -13.37 2.18 -4.34
N ASP A 70 -12.18 1.78 -4.80
CA ASP A 70 -11.34 0.86 -4.06
C ASP A 70 -10.59 1.58 -2.95
N LYS A 71 -10.39 0.89 -1.84
CA LYS A 71 -9.67 1.46 -0.70
C LYS A 71 -8.20 1.61 -1.11
N PRO A 72 -7.61 2.82 -0.99
CA PRO A 72 -6.19 3.00 -1.28
C PRO A 72 -5.34 2.06 -0.41
N GLU A 73 -4.42 1.34 -1.04
CA GLU A 73 -3.45 0.51 -0.35
C GLU A 73 -2.36 1.44 0.24
N ILE A 74 -2.48 1.71 1.53
CA ILE A 74 -1.47 2.48 2.27
C ILE A 74 -0.39 1.52 2.79
N PHE A 75 0.84 1.74 2.34
CA PHE A 75 1.99 0.96 2.82
C PHE A 75 2.33 1.33 4.27
N ASN A 76 2.73 0.32 5.05
CA ASN A 76 3.07 0.46 6.47
C ASN A 76 4.56 0.14 6.75
N ASN A 77 5.34 -0.10 5.70
CA ASN A 77 6.78 -0.38 5.79
C ASN A 77 7.52 0.56 4.82
N MET A 78 8.65 1.11 5.28
CA MET A 78 9.41 2.14 4.57
C MET A 78 10.06 1.59 3.30
N GLU A 79 10.62 0.39 3.40
CA GLU A 79 11.29 -0.32 2.32
C GLU A 79 10.30 -0.62 1.19
N GLN A 80 9.06 -0.97 1.52
CA GLN A 80 7.97 -1.13 0.54
C GLN A 80 7.63 0.18 -0.16
N ILE A 81 7.53 1.29 0.59
CA ILE A 81 7.26 2.62 0.00
C ILE A 81 8.33 2.95 -1.04
N GLN A 82 9.61 2.71 -0.73
CA GLN A 82 10.71 3.08 -1.62
C GLN A 82 10.98 2.07 -2.75
N SER A 83 10.84 0.77 -2.48
CA SER A 83 11.40 -0.28 -3.33
C SER A 83 10.36 -1.08 -4.11
N LEU A 84 9.16 -1.24 -3.56
CA LEU A 84 8.14 -2.11 -4.14
C LEU A 84 7.39 -1.40 -5.27
N SER A 85 7.25 -2.03 -6.43
CA SER A 85 6.33 -1.59 -7.48
C SER A 85 5.56 -2.77 -8.05
N TRP A 86 4.31 -2.51 -8.43
CA TRP A 86 3.45 -3.50 -9.08
C TRP A 86 3.27 -3.12 -10.55
N GLN A 87 3.38 -4.11 -11.43
CA GLN A 87 3.12 -3.94 -12.86
C GLN A 87 2.07 -4.93 -13.31
N GLY A 88 1.16 -4.44 -14.15
CA GLY A 88 0.07 -5.22 -14.73
C GLY A 88 -0.70 -4.33 -15.67
N GLN A 89 -1.84 -4.83 -16.14
CA GLN A 89 -2.73 -4.08 -17.01
C GLN A 89 -4.01 -3.69 -16.28
N TYR A 90 -4.56 -2.56 -16.69
CA TYR A 90 -5.89 -2.13 -16.30
C TYR A 90 -6.85 -2.44 -17.45
N GLY A 91 -7.97 -3.09 -17.13
CA GLY A 91 -9.04 -3.37 -18.07
C GLY A 91 -10.03 -2.22 -18.19
N GLN A 92 -11.25 -2.55 -18.61
CA GLN A 92 -12.36 -1.60 -18.65
C GLN A 92 -12.64 -1.02 -17.25
N ASN A 93 -13.08 0.24 -17.20
CA ASN A 93 -13.37 0.97 -15.97
C ASN A 93 -12.16 1.17 -15.04
N ARG A 94 -10.93 1.14 -15.59
CA ARG A 94 -9.67 1.32 -14.83
C ARG A 94 -9.48 0.32 -13.69
N LYS A 95 -10.09 -0.87 -13.80
CA LYS A 95 -9.91 -1.95 -12.83
C LYS A 95 -8.71 -2.81 -13.20
N LYS A 96 -7.98 -3.31 -12.20
CA LYS A 96 -6.89 -4.27 -12.42
C LYS A 96 -7.43 -5.49 -13.17
N ASP A 97 -6.71 -5.92 -14.21
CA ASP A 97 -7.09 -7.07 -15.01
C ASP A 97 -5.84 -7.85 -15.47
N GLY A 98 -5.98 -9.14 -15.72
CA GLY A 98 -4.89 -10.00 -16.19
C GLY A 98 -3.77 -10.22 -15.16
N LYS A 99 -2.55 -10.45 -15.65
CA LYS A 99 -1.40 -10.83 -14.79
C LYS A 99 -0.78 -9.59 -14.14
N TRP A 100 -0.54 -9.69 -12.84
CA TRP A 100 0.14 -8.69 -12.03
C TRP A 100 1.39 -9.28 -11.38
N ILE A 101 2.50 -8.56 -11.51
CA ILE A 101 3.82 -8.95 -11.01
C ILE A 101 4.40 -7.84 -10.14
N ALA A 102 5.23 -8.22 -9.17
CA ALA A 102 5.90 -7.29 -8.27
C ALA A 102 7.39 -7.15 -8.64
N PHE A 103 7.90 -5.94 -8.51
CA PHE A 103 9.31 -5.61 -8.60
C PHE A 103 9.78 -5.02 -7.27
N TRP A 104 11.01 -5.34 -6.87
CA TRP A 104 11.68 -4.78 -5.72
C TRP A 104 12.99 -4.14 -6.17
N ASN A 105 13.15 -2.83 -5.99
CA ASN A 105 14.32 -2.10 -6.50
C ASN A 105 14.58 -2.35 -7.99
N LYS A 106 13.51 -2.38 -8.78
CA LYS A 106 13.51 -2.67 -10.23
C LYS A 106 13.86 -4.13 -10.59
N GLU A 107 14.07 -5.00 -9.61
CA GLU A 107 14.26 -6.43 -9.84
C GLU A 107 12.93 -7.19 -9.76
N LEU A 108 12.69 -8.10 -10.71
CA LEU A 108 11.48 -8.90 -10.73
C LEU A 108 11.47 -9.91 -9.57
N LEU A 109 10.46 -9.82 -8.70
CA LEU A 109 10.26 -10.80 -7.64
C LEU A 109 9.66 -12.09 -8.21
N LYS A 110 10.49 -13.13 -8.29
CA LYS A 110 10.04 -14.46 -8.74
C LYS A 110 8.96 -14.98 -7.79
N ASN A 111 7.87 -15.49 -8.36
CA ASN A 111 6.75 -16.07 -7.62
C ASN A 111 5.98 -15.09 -6.71
N VAL A 112 5.98 -13.78 -7.00
CA VAL A 112 5.11 -12.81 -6.31
C VAL A 112 4.10 -12.24 -7.30
N GLY A 113 2.86 -12.06 -6.84
CA GLY A 113 1.74 -11.59 -7.64
C GLY A 113 0.77 -12.70 -8.03
N GLY A 114 -0.02 -12.45 -9.06
CA GLY A 114 -1.12 -13.33 -9.45
C GLY A 114 -1.93 -12.73 -10.59
N TYR A 115 -3.19 -13.14 -10.69
CA TYR A 115 -4.11 -12.62 -11.70
C TYR A 115 -5.21 -11.79 -11.05
N TYR A 116 -5.65 -10.77 -11.76
CA TYR A 116 -6.85 -10.01 -11.46
C TYR A 116 -7.89 -10.25 -12.54
N LYS A 117 -9.16 -10.13 -12.16
CA LYS A 117 -10.30 -9.99 -13.08
C LYS A 117 -11.27 -8.99 -12.46
N GLU A 118 -11.56 -7.93 -13.20
CA GLU A 118 -12.47 -6.85 -12.76
C GLU A 118 -12.13 -6.28 -11.37
N GLY A 119 -10.83 -6.08 -11.10
CA GLY A 119 -10.34 -5.52 -9.84
C GLY A 119 -10.23 -6.54 -8.68
N GLN A 120 -10.68 -7.77 -8.87
CA GLN A 120 -10.60 -8.81 -7.85
C GLN A 120 -9.46 -9.79 -8.13
N LYS A 121 -8.69 -10.15 -7.08
CA LYS A 121 -7.65 -11.19 -7.16
C LYS A 121 -8.29 -12.53 -7.54
N GLN A 122 -7.67 -13.26 -8.47
CA GLN A 122 -8.14 -14.54 -8.98
C GLN A 122 -7.11 -15.64 -8.75
N GLY A 123 -7.58 -16.82 -8.35
CA GLY A 123 -6.75 -18.02 -8.22
C GLY A 123 -5.64 -17.88 -7.17
N LEU A 124 -4.47 -18.43 -7.48
CA LEU A 124 -3.30 -18.35 -6.59
C LEU A 124 -2.70 -16.95 -6.65
N TRP A 125 -2.90 -16.18 -5.59
CA TRP A 125 -2.21 -14.93 -5.34
C TRP A 125 -1.06 -15.18 -4.36
N LYS A 126 0.16 -14.85 -4.75
CA LYS A 126 1.33 -14.93 -3.89
C LYS A 126 1.70 -13.55 -3.36
N ASP A 127 1.45 -13.33 -2.09
CA ASP A 127 1.82 -12.10 -1.41
C ASP A 127 3.34 -12.00 -1.21
N LEU A 128 3.81 -10.78 -0.96
CA LEU A 128 5.18 -10.53 -0.53
C LEU A 128 5.42 -11.22 0.81
N PHE A 129 6.37 -12.15 0.85
CA PHE A 129 6.76 -12.81 2.10
C PHE A 129 7.31 -11.81 3.11
N LEU A 130 7.20 -12.15 4.41
CA LEU A 130 7.68 -11.38 5.57
C LEU A 130 9.13 -10.88 5.45
N ASN A 131 9.98 -11.53 4.66
CA ASN A 131 11.37 -11.12 4.46
C ASN A 131 11.53 -9.74 3.81
N TYR A 132 10.47 -9.21 3.18
CA TYR A 132 10.42 -7.86 2.61
C TYR A 132 9.69 -6.86 3.52
N MET A 133 9.47 -7.22 4.79
CA MET A 133 8.87 -6.36 5.83
C MET A 133 9.83 -6.13 7.01
N ARG A 134 11.14 -6.39 6.83
CA ARG A 134 12.15 -6.19 7.87
C ARG A 134 12.34 -4.72 8.20
#